data_AF-A0A7J2PUN1-F1
#
_entry.id   AF-A0A7J2PUN1-F1
#
_cell.length_a   1.000
_cell.length_b   1.000
_cell.length_c   1.000
_cell.angle_alpha   90.00
_cell.angle_beta   90.00
_cell.angle_gamma   90.00
#
_symmetry.space_group_name_H-M   'P 1'
#
loop_
_entity.id
_entity.type
_entity.pdbx_description
1 polymer ?
#
loop_
_entity_poly.entity_id
_entity_poly.type
_entity_poly.pdbx_seq_one_letter_code
_entity_poly.pdbx_strand_id
1 'polypeptide(L)'
;MEKHLFNLEKIKDLTSPVDTLQANLFQLTEISSKAEYYTQSIVQQFTDKDFKLQINTLTNLINKVKIKLENISKDNIKCFLGFQEALIKKYKETYLKKLKKLTLNTENLSKIGLSLIENKNISKTLNEISYIPSIEVNQWIEILDSLKQNTIFLRFVKRIQHHYNVIVNDRLQVEFSKIPQDTDLSHIKNFEKAFREDPIISFKEFQQIADNELSQQELKRKKQIVSKVREREEFEKLKKKQNEQKETYEDYLKLSNREFERRIRKQSRVKLNEITKKDVEEKKIEISEEISEKIEKFKSKFNKSFEEKYLIKEDEEKNPLDLIRERKSKKDKEYKHFKDHFKKN
;
A
#
# COMPACT_ATOMS: atom_id res chain seq x y z
N MET A 1 -55.42 -4.62 18.42
CA MET A 1 -54.43 -4.81 19.50
C MET A 1 -53.76 -6.17 19.30
N GLU A 2 -52.64 -6.21 18.59
CA GLU A 2 -51.87 -7.45 18.47
C GLU A 2 -51.28 -7.81 19.84
N LYS A 3 -51.67 -8.94 20.41
CA LYS A 3 -50.97 -9.55 21.54
C LYS A 3 -49.54 -9.87 21.08
N HIS A 4 -48.60 -8.96 21.32
CA HIS A 4 -47.18 -9.26 21.11
C HIS A 4 -46.78 -10.37 22.08
N LEU A 5 -46.65 -11.59 21.55
CA LEU A 5 -46.32 -12.82 22.28
C LEU A 5 -45.01 -12.73 23.08
N PHE A 6 -44.16 -11.74 22.78
CA PHE A 6 -42.90 -11.50 23.47
C PHE A 6 -42.76 -10.00 23.74
N ASN A 7 -43.06 -9.57 24.97
CA ASN A 7 -42.74 -8.22 25.44
C ASN A 7 -41.45 -8.31 26.27
N LEU A 8 -40.44 -7.52 25.92
CA LEU A 8 -39.15 -7.47 26.60
C LEU A 8 -39.28 -7.04 28.07
N GLU A 9 -40.23 -6.15 28.39
CA GLU A 9 -40.51 -5.76 29.78
C GLU A 9 -41.06 -6.95 30.57
N LYS A 10 -42.02 -7.70 30.00
CA LYS A 10 -42.53 -8.92 30.63
C LYS A 10 -41.46 -10.01 30.79
N ILE A 11 -40.48 -10.09 29.89
CA ILE A 11 -39.35 -11.03 30.00
C ILE A 11 -38.35 -10.56 31.07
N LYS A 12 -38.24 -9.24 31.29
CA LYS A 12 -37.45 -8.67 32.40
C LYS A 12 -38.17 -8.83 33.73
N ASP A 13 -39.49 -8.68 33.80
CA ASP A 13 -40.27 -8.85 35.03
C ASP A 13 -40.22 -10.28 35.59
N LEU A 14 -39.84 -11.25 34.75
CA LEU A 14 -39.55 -12.62 35.16
C LEU A 14 -38.31 -12.73 36.08
N THR A 15 -37.54 -11.68 36.33
CA THR A 15 -36.37 -11.72 37.24
C THR A 15 -36.75 -11.67 38.71
N SER A 16 -37.92 -11.13 39.06
CA SER A 16 -38.33 -10.96 40.46
C SER A 16 -38.26 -12.27 41.27
N PRO A 17 -38.71 -13.43 40.75
CA PRO A 17 -38.52 -14.71 41.44
C PRO A 17 -37.05 -15.12 41.66
N VAL A 18 -36.14 -14.78 40.73
CA VAL A 18 -34.69 -15.07 40.87
C VAL A 18 -34.09 -14.23 41.97
N ASP A 19 -34.43 -12.94 42.01
CA ASP A 19 -33.94 -12.01 43.03
C ASP A 19 -34.39 -12.47 44.42
N THR A 20 -35.65 -12.93 44.55
CA THR A 20 -36.15 -13.51 45.81
C THR A 20 -35.44 -14.80 46.19
N LEU A 21 -35.14 -15.69 45.22
CA LEU A 21 -34.40 -16.93 45.47
C LEU A 21 -32.95 -16.65 45.89
N GLN A 22 -32.29 -15.67 45.29
CA GLN A 22 -30.96 -15.24 45.69
C GLN A 22 -30.97 -14.66 47.10
N ALA A 23 -31.91 -13.78 47.42
CA ALA A 23 -32.07 -13.22 48.76
C ALA A 23 -32.31 -14.32 49.81
N ASN A 24 -33.18 -15.29 49.51
CA ASN A 24 -33.45 -16.42 50.41
C ASN A 24 -32.21 -17.31 50.60
N LEU A 25 -31.40 -17.50 49.56
CA LEU A 25 -30.13 -18.24 49.66
C LEU A 25 -29.14 -17.50 50.57
N PHE A 26 -29.01 -16.18 50.43
CA PHE A 26 -28.17 -15.37 51.32
C PHE A 26 -28.66 -15.45 52.78
N GLN A 27 -29.97 -15.32 53.02
CA GLN A 27 -30.52 -15.47 54.37
C GLN A 27 -30.25 -16.85 54.97
N LEU A 28 -30.35 -17.92 54.17
CA LEU A 28 -30.05 -19.29 54.61
C LEU A 28 -28.57 -19.45 54.99
N THR A 29 -27.66 -18.81 54.26
CA THR A 29 -26.22 -18.81 54.62
C THR A 29 -25.96 -18.05 55.91
N GLU A 30 -26.65 -16.93 56.16
CA GLU A 30 -26.52 -16.14 57.38
C GLU A 30 -27.12 -16.84 58.61
N ILE A 31 -28.29 -17.47 58.46
CA ILE A 31 -28.90 -18.27 59.53
C ILE A 31 -27.98 -19.44 59.89
N SER A 32 -27.37 -20.09 58.89
CA SER A 32 -26.45 -21.19 59.14
C SER A 32 -25.18 -20.75 59.87
N SER A 33 -24.59 -19.60 59.54
CA SER A 33 -23.38 -19.13 60.23
C SER A 33 -23.67 -18.77 61.69
N LYS A 34 -24.85 -18.18 61.96
CA LYS A 34 -25.34 -17.97 63.34
C LYS A 34 -25.55 -19.29 64.06
N ALA A 35 -26.16 -20.29 63.42
CA ALA A 35 -26.38 -21.61 64.01
C ALA A 35 -25.06 -22.34 64.33
N GLU A 36 -24.04 -22.22 63.47
CA GLU A 36 -22.69 -22.75 63.73
C GLU A 36 -22.04 -22.05 64.93
N TYR A 37 -22.16 -20.73 65.05
CA TYR A 37 -21.65 -19.97 66.21
C TYR A 37 -22.33 -20.37 67.52
N TYR A 38 -23.67 -20.51 67.52
CA TYR A 38 -24.42 -20.94 68.71
C TYR A 38 -24.13 -22.38 69.09
N THR A 39 -24.02 -23.30 68.12
CA THR A 39 -23.69 -24.70 68.39
C THR A 39 -22.27 -24.83 68.96
N GLN A 40 -21.28 -24.09 68.44
CA GLN A 40 -19.94 -24.03 69.01
C GLN A 40 -19.94 -23.51 70.45
N SER A 41 -20.70 -22.44 70.73
CA SER A 41 -20.81 -21.85 72.06
C SER A 41 -21.46 -22.81 73.07
N ILE A 42 -22.52 -23.51 72.67
CA ILE A 42 -23.21 -24.51 73.52
C ILE A 42 -22.30 -25.72 73.78
N VAL A 43 -21.63 -26.26 72.74
CA VAL A 43 -20.71 -27.41 72.89
C VAL A 43 -19.53 -27.11 73.83
N GLN A 44 -19.10 -25.85 73.92
CA GLN A 44 -18.06 -25.41 74.86
C GLN A 44 -18.54 -25.33 76.31
N GLN A 45 -19.82 -25.01 76.55
CA GLN A 45 -20.37 -24.80 77.90
C GLN A 45 -20.77 -26.09 78.62
N PHE A 46 -21.10 -27.16 77.90
CA PHE A 46 -21.49 -28.44 78.49
C PHE A 46 -20.30 -29.42 78.55
N THR A 47 -20.22 -30.28 79.56
CA THR A 47 -19.14 -31.29 79.74
C THR A 47 -19.57 -32.70 79.36
N ASP A 48 -20.87 -32.97 79.25
CA ASP A 48 -21.43 -34.27 78.89
C ASP A 48 -21.07 -34.66 77.45
N LYS A 49 -20.46 -35.84 77.30
CA LYS A 49 -19.98 -36.36 76.01
C LYS A 49 -21.13 -36.83 75.12
N ASP A 50 -22.17 -37.42 75.69
CA ASP A 50 -23.30 -37.95 74.91
C ASP A 50 -24.13 -36.81 74.33
N PHE A 51 -24.35 -35.75 75.13
CA PHE A 51 -24.99 -34.53 74.67
C PHE A 51 -24.20 -33.83 73.55
N LYS A 52 -22.87 -33.74 73.66
CA LYS A 52 -22.01 -33.20 72.57
C LYS A 52 -22.12 -34.01 71.29
N LEU A 53 -22.14 -35.34 71.40
CA LEU A 53 -22.31 -36.22 70.24
C LEU A 53 -23.66 -36.00 69.56
N GLN A 54 -24.75 -35.85 70.32
CA GLN A 54 -26.08 -35.57 69.79
C GLN A 54 -26.17 -34.20 69.10
N ILE A 55 -25.56 -33.16 69.68
CA ILE A 55 -25.51 -31.84 69.02
C ILE A 55 -24.69 -31.89 67.73
N ASN A 56 -23.55 -32.59 67.74
CA ASN A 56 -22.70 -32.71 66.55
C ASN A 56 -23.41 -33.50 65.43
N THR A 57 -24.16 -34.55 65.76
CA THR A 57 -24.93 -35.29 64.75
C THR A 57 -26.06 -34.44 64.17
N LEU A 58 -26.79 -33.69 65.00
CA LEU A 58 -27.80 -32.73 64.55
C LEU A 58 -27.20 -31.64 63.65
N THR A 59 -26.07 -31.06 64.05
CA THR A 59 -25.36 -30.03 63.27
C THR A 59 -24.92 -30.58 61.91
N ASN A 60 -24.42 -31.81 61.87
CA ASN A 60 -24.05 -32.49 60.62
C ASN A 60 -25.26 -32.75 59.70
N LEU A 61 -26.41 -33.10 60.27
CA LEU A 61 -27.65 -33.28 59.50
C LEU A 61 -28.14 -31.95 58.91
N ILE A 62 -28.12 -30.88 59.71
CA ILE A 62 -28.47 -29.52 59.27
C ILE A 62 -27.54 -29.07 58.14
N ASN A 63 -26.23 -29.29 58.27
CA ASN A 63 -25.25 -28.97 57.23
C ASN A 63 -25.47 -29.76 55.93
N LYS A 64 -25.82 -31.05 56.03
CA LYS A 64 -26.19 -31.85 54.85
C LYS A 64 -27.43 -31.30 54.13
N VAL A 65 -28.45 -30.86 54.89
CA VAL A 65 -29.66 -30.24 54.33
C VAL A 65 -29.32 -28.91 53.67
N LYS A 66 -28.53 -28.05 54.31
CA LYS A 66 -28.03 -26.79 53.77
C LYS A 66 -27.33 -26.99 52.43
N ILE A 67 -26.34 -27.88 52.36
CA ILE A 67 -25.57 -28.13 51.12
C ILE A 67 -26.49 -28.57 49.99
N LYS A 68 -27.46 -29.46 50.28
CA LYS A 68 -28.46 -29.88 49.28
C LYS A 68 -29.33 -28.72 48.80
N LEU A 69 -29.84 -27.89 49.72
CA LEU A 69 -30.68 -26.75 49.39
C LEU A 69 -29.91 -25.68 48.59
N GLU A 70 -28.66 -25.40 48.95
CA GLU A 70 -27.81 -24.48 48.20
C GLU A 70 -27.55 -24.97 46.78
N ASN A 71 -27.23 -26.25 46.61
CA ASN A 71 -26.98 -26.82 45.28
C ASN A 71 -28.24 -26.76 44.40
N ILE A 72 -29.39 -27.20 44.93
CA ILE A 72 -30.67 -27.13 44.21
C ILE A 72 -31.02 -25.68 43.84
N SER A 73 -30.83 -24.75 44.77
CA SER A 73 -31.15 -23.34 44.54
C SER A 73 -30.22 -22.71 43.48
N LYS A 74 -28.92 -22.99 43.54
CA LYS A 74 -27.94 -22.54 42.53
C LYS A 74 -28.23 -23.11 41.15
N ASP A 75 -28.56 -24.40 41.08
CA ASP A 75 -28.92 -25.05 39.82
C ASP A 75 -30.20 -24.46 39.22
N ASN A 76 -31.22 -24.21 40.05
CA ASN A 76 -32.46 -23.57 39.62
C ASN A 76 -32.24 -22.14 39.13
N ILE A 77 -31.44 -21.34 39.84
CA ILE A 77 -31.06 -19.99 39.41
C ILE A 77 -30.36 -20.05 38.05
N LYS A 78 -29.39 -20.95 37.88
CA LYS A 78 -28.66 -21.13 36.63
C LYS A 78 -29.57 -21.53 35.47
N CYS A 79 -30.45 -22.51 35.68
CA CYS A 79 -31.42 -22.95 34.68
C CYS A 79 -32.37 -21.81 34.28
N PHE A 80 -32.83 -21.03 35.25
CA PHE A 80 -33.71 -19.89 34.99
C PHE A 80 -33.03 -18.78 34.20
N LEU A 81 -31.80 -18.41 34.58
CA LEU A 81 -31.00 -17.43 33.84
C LEU A 81 -30.73 -17.91 32.40
N GLY A 82 -30.39 -19.19 32.21
CA GLY A 82 -30.22 -19.77 30.89
C GLY A 82 -31.50 -19.74 30.05
N PHE A 83 -32.65 -20.00 30.66
CA PHE A 83 -33.95 -19.87 30.00
C PHE A 83 -34.26 -18.42 29.61
N GLN A 84 -33.97 -17.46 30.49
CA GLN A 84 -34.14 -16.02 30.23
C GLN A 84 -33.28 -15.56 29.06
N GLU A 85 -32.00 -15.93 29.04
CA GLU A 85 -31.09 -15.63 27.94
C GLU A 85 -31.60 -16.18 26.61
N ALA A 86 -32.11 -17.42 26.61
CA ALA A 86 -32.71 -18.03 25.44
C ALA A 86 -33.96 -17.26 24.95
N LEU A 87 -34.82 -16.79 25.87
CA LEU A 87 -35.97 -15.95 25.53
C LEU A 87 -35.56 -14.61 24.95
N ILE A 88 -34.57 -13.93 25.55
CA ILE A 88 -34.05 -12.64 25.06
C ILE A 88 -33.43 -12.83 23.67
N LYS A 89 -32.64 -13.88 23.47
CA LYS A 89 -32.04 -14.19 22.17
C LYS A 89 -33.12 -14.41 21.10
N LYS A 90 -34.14 -15.21 21.41
CA LYS A 90 -35.25 -15.47 20.49
C LYS A 90 -36.08 -14.22 20.19
N TYR A 91 -36.29 -13.34 21.18
CA TYR A 91 -36.92 -12.04 20.96
C TYR A 91 -36.09 -11.15 20.03
N LYS A 92 -34.78 -11.02 20.26
CA LYS A 92 -33.88 -10.25 19.39
C LYS A 92 -33.89 -10.78 17.96
N GLU A 93 -33.82 -12.10 17.78
CA GLU A 93 -33.85 -12.73 16.46
C GLU A 93 -35.19 -12.50 15.74
N THR A 94 -36.32 -12.63 16.44
CA THR A 94 -37.64 -12.35 15.86
C THR A 94 -37.83 -10.87 15.54
N TYR A 95 -37.32 -9.98 16.39
CA TYR A 95 -37.32 -8.54 16.14
C TYR A 95 -36.44 -8.18 14.93
N LEU A 96 -35.22 -8.71 14.82
CA LEU A 96 -34.36 -8.54 13.65
C LEU A 96 -35.02 -9.06 12.36
N LYS A 97 -35.68 -10.22 12.42
CA LYS A 97 -36.45 -10.74 11.27
C LYS A 97 -37.62 -9.83 10.90
N LYS A 98 -38.32 -9.24 11.88
CA LYS A 98 -39.36 -8.23 11.64
C LYS A 98 -38.77 -6.97 10.99
N LEU A 99 -37.65 -6.47 11.50
CA LEU A 99 -36.95 -5.31 10.92
C LEU A 99 -36.50 -5.57 9.48
N LYS A 100 -35.93 -6.76 9.19
CA LYS A 100 -35.57 -7.14 7.81
C LYS A 100 -36.76 -7.23 6.85
N LYS A 101 -37.95 -7.59 7.37
CA LYS A 101 -39.20 -7.66 6.60
C LYS A 101 -39.89 -6.31 6.46
N LEU A 102 -39.56 -5.33 7.29
CA LEU A 102 -40.00 -3.96 7.10
C LEU A 102 -39.22 -3.39 5.91
N THR A 103 -39.79 -3.50 4.72
CA THR A 103 -39.43 -2.68 3.58
C THR A 103 -39.71 -1.23 3.95
N LEU A 104 -38.69 -0.54 4.47
CA LEU A 104 -38.81 0.84 4.89
C LEU A 104 -38.96 1.70 3.63
N ASN A 105 -40.08 2.41 3.54
CA ASN A 105 -40.27 3.44 2.53
C ASN A 105 -39.16 4.50 2.75
N THR A 106 -38.45 4.88 1.69
CA THR A 106 -37.23 5.72 1.76
C THR A 106 -37.46 7.03 2.51
N GLU A 107 -38.66 7.60 2.42
CA GLU A 107 -39.07 8.81 3.14
C GLU A 107 -39.19 8.64 4.67
N ASN A 108 -39.61 7.47 5.15
CA ASN A 108 -39.70 7.24 6.59
C ASN A 108 -38.30 6.98 7.18
N LEU A 109 -37.43 6.35 6.40
CA LEU A 109 -36.03 6.13 6.75
C LEU A 109 -35.26 7.46 6.86
N SER A 110 -35.47 8.39 5.93
CA SER A 110 -34.85 9.72 6.00
C SER A 110 -35.35 10.52 7.20
N LYS A 111 -36.66 10.49 7.52
CA LYS A 111 -37.22 11.15 8.71
C LYS A 111 -36.66 10.57 10.02
N ILE A 112 -36.52 9.26 10.12
CA ILE A 112 -35.95 8.61 11.31
C ILE A 112 -34.43 8.89 11.39
N GLY A 113 -33.71 8.86 10.27
CA GLY A 113 -32.29 9.18 10.22
C GLY A 113 -32.01 10.62 10.64
N LEU A 114 -32.79 11.58 10.12
CA LEU A 114 -32.69 13.00 10.49
C LEU A 114 -33.00 13.21 11.98
N SER A 115 -34.03 12.58 12.53
CA SER A 115 -34.35 12.71 13.97
C SER A 115 -33.30 12.08 14.88
N LEU A 116 -32.63 11.00 14.46
CA LEU A 116 -31.53 10.39 15.21
C LEU A 116 -30.25 11.25 15.19
N ILE A 117 -29.98 11.94 14.07
CA ILE A 117 -28.89 12.92 13.93
C ILE A 117 -29.18 14.16 14.80
N GLU A 118 -30.39 14.70 14.73
CA GLU A 118 -30.81 15.88 15.50
C GLU A 118 -30.71 15.62 17.02
N ASN A 119 -31.12 14.44 17.46
CA ASN A 119 -31.12 14.07 18.87
C ASN A 119 -29.75 13.59 19.39
N LYS A 120 -28.68 13.59 18.57
CA LYS A 120 -27.32 13.13 18.92
C LYS A 120 -27.26 11.73 19.56
N ASN A 121 -28.26 10.88 19.34
CA ASN A 121 -28.33 9.52 19.91
C ASN A 121 -27.52 8.50 19.08
N ILE A 122 -26.57 8.96 18.27
CA ILE A 122 -25.66 8.10 17.52
C ILE A 122 -24.56 7.65 18.49
N SER A 123 -24.82 6.52 19.16
CA SER A 123 -23.75 5.77 19.81
C SER A 123 -22.71 5.42 18.75
N LYS A 124 -21.47 5.86 18.96
CA LYS A 124 -20.29 5.47 18.17
C LYS A 124 -20.28 3.93 18.09
N THR A 125 -20.57 3.39 16.91
CA THR A 125 -20.51 1.95 16.67
C THR A 125 -19.08 1.50 16.92
N LEU A 126 -18.88 0.61 17.91
CA LEU A 126 -17.64 -0.17 18.01
C LEU A 126 -17.48 -0.90 16.67
N ASN A 127 -16.34 -0.69 16.02
CA ASN A 127 -16.02 -1.23 14.71
C ASN A 127 -16.07 -2.77 14.74
N GLU A 128 -17.22 -3.36 14.43
CA GLU A 128 -17.23 -4.59 13.67
C GLU A 128 -16.75 -4.24 12.25
N ILE A 129 -15.82 -5.01 11.70
CA ILE A 129 -15.39 -4.87 10.31
C ILE A 129 -16.57 -5.27 9.44
N SER A 130 -17.50 -4.34 9.23
CA SER A 130 -18.52 -4.45 8.20
C SER A 130 -17.80 -4.37 6.86
N TYR A 131 -17.86 -5.44 6.09
CA TYR A 131 -17.47 -5.42 4.69
C TYR A 131 -18.45 -4.49 3.97
N ILE A 132 -18.10 -3.21 3.85
CA ILE A 132 -18.86 -2.27 3.03
C ILE A 132 -18.53 -2.67 1.59
N PRO A 133 -19.48 -3.20 0.79
CA PRO A 133 -19.22 -3.42 -0.61
C PRO A 133 -18.78 -2.09 -1.21
N SER A 134 -17.63 -2.08 -1.87
CA SER A 134 -17.14 -0.87 -2.52
C SER A 134 -18.23 -0.35 -3.44
N ILE A 135 -18.64 0.90 -3.23
CA ILE A 135 -19.58 1.61 -4.09
C ILE A 135 -19.10 1.46 -5.53
N GLU A 136 -19.99 1.03 -6.42
CA GLU A 136 -19.65 0.86 -7.83
C GLU A 136 -19.30 2.22 -8.44
N VAL A 137 -18.45 2.23 -9.47
CA VAL A 137 -17.99 3.48 -10.12
C VAL A 137 -19.17 4.34 -10.58
N ASN A 138 -20.25 3.72 -11.06
CA ASN A 138 -21.46 4.42 -11.50
C ASN A 138 -22.14 5.17 -10.35
N GLN A 139 -22.24 4.55 -9.18
CA GLN A 139 -22.82 5.17 -7.98
C GLN A 139 -21.93 6.32 -7.46
N TRP A 140 -20.61 6.20 -7.59
CA TRP A 140 -19.70 7.31 -7.30
C TRP A 140 -19.95 8.52 -8.21
N ILE A 141 -20.18 8.28 -9.51
CA ILE A 141 -20.48 9.34 -10.47
C ILE A 141 -21.81 10.01 -10.12
N GLU A 142 -22.85 9.23 -9.81
CA GLU A 142 -24.17 9.75 -9.40
C GLU A 142 -24.09 10.59 -8.10
N ILE A 143 -23.31 10.13 -7.12
CA ILE A 143 -23.05 10.89 -5.89
C ILE A 143 -22.32 12.19 -6.21
N LEU A 144 -21.29 12.15 -7.06
CA LEU A 144 -20.55 13.35 -7.47
C LEU A 144 -21.44 14.34 -8.19
N ASP A 145 -22.31 13.88 -9.09
CA ASP A 145 -23.24 14.75 -9.82
C ASP A 145 -24.32 15.32 -8.89
N SER A 146 -24.80 14.53 -7.92
CA SER A 146 -25.70 15.01 -6.87
C SER A 146 -25.04 16.05 -5.97
N LEU A 147 -23.75 15.87 -5.65
CA LEU A 147 -22.96 16.83 -4.87
C LEU A 147 -22.70 18.12 -5.65
N LYS A 148 -22.52 18.06 -6.96
CA LYS A 148 -22.44 19.26 -7.82
C LYS A 148 -23.73 20.09 -7.78
N GLN A 149 -24.88 19.47 -7.59
CA GLN A 149 -26.16 20.17 -7.48
C GLN A 149 -26.44 20.68 -6.04
N ASN A 150 -25.70 20.17 -5.05
CA ASN A 150 -25.88 20.53 -3.65
C ASN A 150 -25.25 21.91 -3.33
N THR A 151 -26.10 22.88 -3.00
CA THR A 151 -25.68 24.26 -2.73
C THR A 151 -24.79 24.41 -1.49
N ILE A 152 -24.98 23.58 -0.47
CA ILE A 152 -24.15 23.57 0.75
C ILE A 152 -22.76 23.04 0.42
N PHE A 153 -22.69 21.93 -0.31
CA PHE A 153 -21.42 21.35 -0.77
C PHE A 153 -20.63 22.35 -1.62
N LEU A 154 -21.26 22.96 -2.62
CA LEU A 154 -20.63 23.99 -3.45
C LEU A 154 -20.13 25.18 -2.62
N ARG A 155 -20.88 25.61 -1.61
CA ARG A 155 -20.45 26.69 -0.69
C ARG A 155 -19.22 26.27 0.12
N PHE A 156 -19.17 25.03 0.58
CA PHE A 156 -17.98 24.50 1.26
C PHE A 156 -16.79 24.37 0.33
N VAL A 157 -16.97 23.86 -0.89
CA VAL A 157 -15.90 23.79 -1.91
C VAL A 157 -15.33 25.18 -2.18
N LYS A 158 -16.18 26.21 -2.35
CA LYS A 158 -15.73 27.60 -2.52
C LYS A 158 -14.92 28.11 -1.32
N ARG A 159 -15.34 27.78 -0.09
CA ARG A 159 -14.59 28.13 1.14
C ARG A 159 -13.24 27.43 1.20
N ILE A 160 -13.20 26.15 0.84
CA ILE A 160 -11.96 25.36 0.79
C ILE A 160 -11.03 25.93 -0.27
N GLN A 161 -11.54 26.23 -1.47
CA GLN A 161 -10.77 26.85 -2.54
C GLN A 161 -10.21 28.21 -2.12
N HIS A 162 -10.99 29.03 -1.43
CA HIS A 162 -10.52 30.30 -0.88
C HIS A 162 -9.39 30.09 0.13
N HIS A 163 -9.56 29.16 1.07
CA HIS A 163 -8.54 28.86 2.07
C HIS A 163 -7.27 28.28 1.44
N TYR A 164 -7.41 27.40 0.44
CA TYR A 164 -6.30 26.87 -0.33
C TYR A 164 -5.52 27.98 -1.04
N ASN A 165 -6.21 28.92 -1.68
CA ASN A 165 -5.57 30.06 -2.32
C ASN A 165 -4.82 30.94 -1.32
N VAL A 166 -5.33 31.12 -0.10
CA VAL A 166 -4.62 31.82 0.98
C VAL A 166 -3.31 31.09 1.31
N ILE A 167 -3.37 29.78 1.54
CA ILE A 167 -2.18 28.96 1.85
C ILE A 167 -1.15 29.01 0.71
N VAL A 168 -1.59 28.91 -0.55
CA VAL A 168 -0.71 28.99 -1.72
C VAL A 168 -0.05 30.36 -1.81
N ASN A 169 -0.80 31.43 -1.58
CA ASN A 169 -0.27 32.80 -1.59
C ASN A 169 0.72 33.04 -0.45
N ASP A 170 0.44 32.56 0.76
CA ASP A 170 1.35 32.66 1.90
C ASP A 170 2.67 31.94 1.60
N ARG A 171 2.59 30.74 1.02
CA ARG A 171 3.77 29.97 0.59
C ARG A 171 4.55 30.67 -0.52
N LEU A 172 3.85 31.27 -1.48
CA LEU A 172 4.45 32.04 -2.57
C LEU A 172 5.20 33.27 -2.04
N GLN A 173 4.66 33.96 -1.02
CA GLN A 173 5.36 35.07 -0.35
C GLN A 173 6.63 34.59 0.37
N VAL A 174 6.57 33.43 1.04
CA VAL A 174 7.76 32.81 1.65
C VAL A 174 8.81 32.48 0.59
N GLU A 175 8.42 31.94 -0.56
CA GLU A 175 9.38 31.65 -1.63
C GLU A 175 9.94 32.92 -2.27
N PHE A 176 9.12 33.96 -2.48
CA PHE A 176 9.61 35.27 -2.93
C PHE A 176 10.62 35.89 -1.97
N SER A 177 10.46 35.73 -0.66
CA SER A 177 11.43 36.22 0.33
C SER A 177 12.82 35.55 0.22
N LYS A 178 12.90 34.39 -0.44
CA LYS A 178 14.16 33.64 -0.67
C LYS A 178 14.84 34.01 -1.98
N ILE A 179 14.20 34.83 -2.82
CA ILE A 179 14.75 35.25 -4.11
C ILE A 179 15.83 36.33 -3.87
N PRO A 180 17.02 36.21 -4.48
CA PRO A 180 18.05 37.25 -4.43
C PRO A 180 17.53 38.57 -5.00
N GLN A 181 17.88 39.70 -4.40
CA GLN A 181 17.41 41.03 -4.83
C GLN A 181 17.83 41.39 -6.26
N ASP A 182 18.88 40.77 -6.79
CA ASP A 182 19.41 41.01 -8.14
C ASP A 182 18.70 40.20 -9.24
N THR A 183 17.62 39.48 -8.90
CA THR A 183 16.92 38.61 -9.86
C THR A 183 16.01 39.43 -10.79
N ASP A 184 16.08 39.17 -12.10
CA ASP A 184 15.25 39.84 -13.10
C ASP A 184 13.73 39.71 -12.79
N LEU A 185 13.03 40.86 -12.87
CA LEU A 185 11.57 40.94 -12.67
C LEU A 185 10.78 40.03 -13.62
N SER A 186 11.31 39.77 -14.83
CA SER A 186 10.72 38.83 -15.80
C SER A 186 10.79 37.38 -15.29
N HIS A 187 11.89 37.00 -14.65
CA HIS A 187 12.11 35.66 -14.13
C HIS A 187 11.27 35.40 -12.89
N ILE A 188 11.09 36.41 -12.03
CA ILE A 188 10.17 36.38 -10.88
C ILE A 188 8.72 36.17 -11.35
N LYS A 189 8.29 36.87 -12.40
CA LYS A 189 6.94 36.69 -12.98
C LYS A 189 6.74 35.31 -13.61
N ASN A 190 7.78 34.74 -14.19
CA ASN A 190 7.71 33.39 -14.75
C ASN A 190 7.64 32.34 -13.64
N PHE A 191 8.38 32.52 -12.55
CA PHE A 191 8.25 31.69 -11.36
C PHE A 191 6.85 31.79 -10.75
N GLU A 192 6.26 32.99 -10.64
CA GLU A 192 4.90 33.17 -10.13
C GLU A 192 3.86 32.38 -10.93
N LYS A 193 3.99 32.37 -12.27
CA LYS A 193 3.11 31.58 -13.14
C LYS A 193 3.32 30.09 -12.93
N ALA A 194 4.57 29.63 -12.92
CA ALA A 194 4.89 28.22 -12.71
C ALA A 194 4.43 27.72 -11.32
N PHE A 195 4.55 28.53 -10.28
CA PHE A 195 4.11 28.20 -8.93
C PHE A 195 2.59 28.11 -8.80
N ARG A 196 1.84 28.90 -9.58
CA ARG A 196 0.36 28.81 -9.62
C ARG A 196 -0.13 27.54 -10.32
N GLU A 197 0.64 27.03 -11.29
CA GLU A 197 0.36 25.77 -11.97
C GLU A 197 0.74 24.57 -11.10
N ASP A 198 1.91 24.61 -10.45
CA ASP A 198 2.38 23.58 -9.52
C ASP A 198 2.90 24.19 -8.20
N PRO A 199 2.05 24.27 -7.14
CA PRO A 199 2.36 24.95 -5.87
C PRO A 199 3.40 24.25 -4.98
N ILE A 200 4.08 23.24 -5.51
CA ILE A 200 5.09 22.44 -4.82
C ILE A 200 6.51 22.95 -5.13
N ILE A 201 6.70 23.51 -6.32
CA ILE A 201 8.00 23.88 -6.88
C ILE A 201 8.64 25.00 -6.05
N SER A 202 9.89 24.80 -5.63
CA SER A 202 10.70 25.85 -4.99
C SER A 202 11.40 26.73 -6.02
N PHE A 203 11.78 27.96 -5.64
CA PHE A 203 12.49 28.87 -6.56
C PHE A 203 13.81 28.29 -7.09
N LYS A 204 14.52 27.50 -6.27
CA LYS A 204 15.75 26.82 -6.65
C LYS A 204 15.54 25.73 -7.70
N GLU A 205 14.47 24.96 -7.55
CA GLU A 205 14.10 23.93 -8.54
C GLU A 205 13.68 24.57 -9.85
N PHE A 206 12.94 25.69 -9.80
CA PHE A 206 12.59 26.46 -10.98
C PHE A 206 13.83 26.99 -11.73
N GLN A 207 14.82 27.54 -11.00
CA GLN A 207 16.09 27.96 -11.60
C GLN A 207 16.83 26.79 -12.28
N GLN A 208 16.93 25.65 -11.61
CA GLN A 208 17.57 24.46 -12.18
C GLN A 208 16.85 23.95 -13.45
N ILE A 209 15.52 24.01 -13.47
CA ILE A 209 14.73 23.63 -14.66
C ILE A 209 15.00 24.62 -15.80
N ALA A 210 14.98 25.93 -15.52
CA ALA A 210 15.25 26.95 -16.52
C ALA A 210 16.68 26.83 -17.11
N ASP A 211 17.68 26.60 -16.26
CA ASP A 211 19.08 26.40 -16.67
C ASP A 211 19.25 25.14 -17.52
N ASN A 212 18.57 24.04 -17.14
CA ASN A 212 18.58 22.80 -17.90
C ASN A 212 17.93 22.97 -19.28
N GLU A 213 16.82 23.70 -19.39
CA GLU A 213 16.17 23.99 -20.67
C GLU A 213 17.05 24.84 -21.58
N LEU A 214 17.70 25.88 -21.05
CA LEU A 214 18.68 26.70 -21.77
C LEU A 214 19.85 25.85 -22.27
N SER A 215 20.43 25.02 -21.40
CA SER A 215 21.53 24.10 -21.75
C SER A 215 21.13 23.12 -22.86
N GLN A 216 19.90 22.58 -22.81
CA GLN A 216 19.40 21.71 -23.88
C GLN A 216 19.20 22.44 -25.21
N GLN A 217 18.73 23.68 -25.19
CA GLN A 217 18.59 24.48 -26.40
C GLN A 217 19.96 24.83 -27.01
N GLU A 218 20.95 25.16 -26.19
CA GLU A 218 22.33 25.37 -26.63
C GLU A 218 22.95 24.11 -27.24
N LEU A 219 22.74 22.95 -26.61
CA LEU A 219 23.16 21.66 -27.15
C LEU A 219 22.50 21.35 -28.50
N LYS A 220 21.21 21.64 -28.67
CA LYS A 220 20.51 21.50 -29.96
C LYS A 220 21.09 22.41 -31.03
N ARG A 221 21.37 23.69 -30.71
CA ARG A 221 22.03 24.62 -31.63
C ARG A 221 23.42 24.15 -32.04
N LYS A 222 24.24 23.69 -31.09
CA LYS A 222 25.57 23.12 -31.38
C LYS A 222 25.47 21.90 -32.29
N LYS A 223 24.54 20.98 -32.05
CA LYS A 223 24.31 19.81 -32.93
C LYS A 223 23.91 20.21 -34.35
N GLN A 224 23.06 21.22 -34.51
CA GLN A 224 22.67 21.75 -35.84
C GLN A 224 23.83 22.43 -36.57
N ILE A 225 24.72 23.12 -35.85
CA ILE A 225 25.93 23.70 -36.45
C ILE A 225 26.84 22.59 -36.93
N VAL A 226 27.07 21.56 -36.11
CA VAL A 226 27.92 20.40 -36.48
C VAL A 226 27.33 19.65 -37.67
N SER A 227 26.01 19.44 -37.75
CA SER A 227 25.40 18.79 -38.90
C SER A 227 25.56 19.62 -40.18
N LYS A 228 25.34 20.93 -40.11
CA LYS A 228 25.56 21.83 -41.26
C LYS A 228 27.02 21.87 -41.72
N VAL A 229 27.97 21.80 -40.80
CA VAL A 229 29.41 21.72 -41.15
C VAL A 229 29.72 20.40 -41.84
N ARG A 230 29.20 19.27 -41.32
CA ARG A 230 29.35 17.96 -41.97
C ARG A 230 28.74 17.93 -43.37
N GLU A 231 27.54 18.48 -43.54
CA GLU A 231 26.88 18.58 -44.85
C GLU A 231 27.72 19.42 -45.83
N ARG A 232 28.33 20.52 -45.36
CA ARG A 232 29.25 21.33 -46.19
C ARG A 232 30.51 20.56 -46.56
N GLU A 233 31.13 19.85 -45.63
CA GLU A 233 32.30 19.02 -45.89
C GLU A 233 32.00 17.88 -46.88
N GLU A 234 30.84 17.23 -46.75
CA GLU A 234 30.37 16.22 -47.68
C GLU A 234 30.13 16.81 -49.07
N PHE A 235 29.49 17.98 -49.14
CA PHE A 235 29.26 18.69 -50.39
C PHE A 235 30.57 19.09 -51.08
N GLU A 236 31.57 19.59 -50.33
CA GLU A 236 32.90 19.90 -50.87
C GLU A 236 33.62 18.65 -51.38
N LYS A 237 33.54 17.52 -50.66
CA LYS A 237 34.08 16.23 -51.13
C LYS A 237 33.41 15.77 -52.42
N LEU A 238 32.09 15.90 -52.53
CA LEU A 238 31.35 15.57 -53.75
C LEU A 238 31.74 16.49 -54.91
N LYS A 239 31.90 17.80 -54.66
CA LYS A 239 32.36 18.76 -55.68
C LYS A 239 33.77 18.44 -56.18
N LYS A 240 34.69 18.07 -55.29
CA LYS A 240 36.04 17.61 -55.67
C LYS A 240 35.99 16.36 -56.54
N LYS A 241 35.21 15.33 -56.13
CA LYS A 241 35.01 14.12 -56.93
C LYS A 241 34.42 14.41 -58.30
N GLN A 242 33.47 15.33 -58.39
CA GLN A 242 32.86 15.71 -59.67
C GLN A 242 33.86 16.42 -60.59
N ASN A 243 34.73 17.28 -60.05
CA ASN A 243 35.79 17.92 -60.81
C ASN A 243 36.84 16.90 -61.28
N GLU A 244 37.27 15.98 -60.42
CA GLU A 244 38.18 14.88 -60.78
C GLU A 244 37.60 14.00 -61.90
N GLN A 245 36.29 13.72 -61.86
CA GLN A 245 35.59 12.98 -62.92
C GLN A 245 35.53 13.75 -64.25
N LYS A 246 35.33 15.08 -64.19
CA LYS A 246 35.36 15.92 -65.40
C LYS A 246 36.76 15.98 -66.00
N GLU A 247 37.79 16.16 -65.17
CA GLU A 247 39.19 16.17 -65.63
C GLU A 247 39.59 14.83 -66.25
N THR A 248 39.22 13.70 -65.64
CA THR A 248 39.48 12.37 -66.22
C THR A 248 38.71 12.15 -67.53
N TYR A 249 37.48 12.66 -67.65
CA TYR A 249 36.72 12.59 -68.89
C TYR A 249 37.32 13.46 -70.01
N GLU A 250 37.75 14.68 -69.69
CA GLU A 250 38.47 15.53 -70.64
C GLU A 250 39.80 14.93 -71.08
N ASP A 251 40.55 14.33 -70.15
CA ASP A 251 41.79 13.62 -70.45
C ASP A 251 41.54 12.41 -71.37
N TYR A 252 40.43 11.68 -71.19
CA TYR A 252 40.03 10.56 -72.05
C TYR A 252 39.77 11.00 -73.50
N LEU A 253 39.12 12.15 -73.68
CA LEU A 253 38.81 12.68 -75.01
C LEU A 253 40.04 13.26 -75.72
N LYS A 254 41.04 13.76 -74.97
CA LYS A 254 42.24 14.42 -75.53
C LYS A 254 43.41 13.44 -75.78
N LEU A 255 43.51 12.35 -75.02
CA LEU A 255 44.65 11.43 -75.05
C LEU A 255 44.36 10.16 -75.86
N SER A 256 45.41 9.53 -76.38
CA SER A 256 45.28 8.18 -76.96
C SER A 256 44.99 7.15 -75.85
N ASN A 257 44.23 6.09 -76.16
CA ASN A 257 43.85 5.04 -75.19
C ASN A 257 45.04 4.51 -74.37
N ARG A 258 46.21 4.33 -75.02
CA ARG A 258 47.42 3.81 -74.37
C ARG A 258 48.04 4.80 -73.38
N GLU A 259 47.98 6.09 -73.66
CA GLU A 259 48.51 7.14 -72.77
C GLU A 259 47.56 7.45 -71.61
N PHE A 260 46.25 7.40 -71.86
CA PHE A 260 45.22 7.52 -70.84
C PHE A 260 45.35 6.42 -69.77
N GLU A 261 45.44 5.15 -70.19
CA GLU A 261 45.67 4.04 -69.27
C GLU A 261 46.98 4.19 -68.46
N ARG A 262 48.05 4.68 -69.10
CA ARG A 262 49.33 4.93 -68.44
C ARG A 262 49.20 6.01 -67.35
N ARG A 263 48.37 7.03 -67.57
CA ARG A 263 48.13 8.13 -66.62
C ARG A 263 47.27 7.69 -65.44
N ILE A 264 46.17 6.95 -65.68
CA ILE A 264 45.35 6.34 -64.62
C ILE A 264 46.21 5.44 -63.71
N ARG A 265 47.04 4.57 -64.31
CA ARG A 265 47.95 3.68 -63.57
C ARG A 265 49.03 4.41 -62.78
N LYS A 266 49.33 5.69 -63.10
CA LYS A 266 50.25 6.52 -62.30
C LYS A 266 49.52 7.22 -61.16
N GLN A 267 48.30 7.69 -61.38
CA GLN A 267 47.47 8.35 -60.35
C GLN A 267 46.99 7.37 -59.28
N SER A 268 46.70 6.11 -59.62
CA SER A 268 46.29 5.09 -58.65
C SER A 268 47.43 4.52 -57.80
N ARG A 269 48.68 4.92 -58.04
CA ARG A 269 49.83 4.51 -57.23
C ARG A 269 49.88 5.32 -55.94
N VAL A 270 49.58 4.68 -54.83
CA VAL A 270 49.82 5.23 -53.48
C VAL A 270 51.32 5.16 -53.19
N LYS A 271 51.92 6.27 -52.72
CA LYS A 271 53.32 6.27 -52.30
C LYS A 271 53.45 5.48 -50.98
N LEU A 272 54.46 4.60 -50.87
CA LEU A 272 54.68 3.78 -49.67
C LEU A 272 54.75 4.58 -48.35
N ASN A 273 55.15 5.85 -48.41
CA ASN A 273 55.23 6.76 -47.26
C ASN A 273 53.85 7.18 -46.69
N GLU A 274 52.75 7.01 -47.42
CA GLU A 274 51.39 7.39 -46.99
C GLU A 274 50.66 6.25 -46.27
N ILE A 275 51.16 5.01 -46.40
CA ILE A 275 50.56 3.81 -45.78
C ILE A 275 50.97 3.70 -44.30
N THR A 276 52.14 4.22 -43.93
CA THR A 276 52.66 4.12 -42.55
C THR A 276 52.13 5.20 -41.59
N LYS A 277 51.43 6.24 -42.06
CA LYS A 277 51.02 7.38 -41.22
C LYS A 277 49.56 7.39 -40.76
N LYS A 278 48.71 6.45 -41.19
CA LYS A 278 47.26 6.51 -40.90
C LYS A 278 46.83 6.03 -39.51
N ASP A 279 47.71 5.44 -38.72
CA ASP A 279 47.30 4.79 -37.46
C ASP A 279 47.65 5.53 -36.17
N VAL A 280 48.30 6.70 -36.19
CA VAL A 280 48.60 7.43 -34.92
C VAL A 280 48.49 8.95 -35.08
N GLU A 281 47.25 9.44 -35.18
CA GLU A 281 46.94 10.77 -34.64
C GLU A 281 45.93 10.57 -33.51
N GLU A 282 46.45 10.12 -32.36
CA GLU A 282 45.76 10.30 -31.09
C GLU A 282 45.62 11.80 -30.85
N LYS A 283 44.50 12.37 -31.29
CA LYS A 283 44.03 13.65 -30.80
C LYS A 283 43.95 13.52 -29.29
N LYS A 284 44.87 14.15 -28.57
CA LYS A 284 44.76 14.36 -27.12
C LYS A 284 43.48 15.15 -26.89
N ILE A 285 42.41 14.44 -26.59
CA ILE A 285 41.18 14.99 -26.03
C ILE A 285 41.56 15.32 -24.58
N GLU A 286 41.45 16.58 -24.18
CA GLU A 286 41.53 16.96 -22.77
C GLU A 286 40.31 16.36 -22.05
N ILE A 287 40.53 15.29 -21.31
CA ILE A 287 39.51 14.58 -20.53
C ILE A 287 39.47 15.23 -19.14
N SER A 288 38.33 15.78 -18.73
CA SER A 288 38.14 16.26 -17.35
C SER A 288 38.13 15.10 -16.34
N GLU A 289 38.53 15.35 -15.10
CA GLU A 289 38.67 14.33 -14.03
C GLU A 289 37.40 13.47 -13.83
N GLU A 290 36.21 14.07 -14.00
CA GLU A 290 34.94 13.33 -13.94
C GLU A 290 34.76 12.29 -15.06
N ILE A 291 35.30 12.57 -16.25
CA ILE A 291 35.17 11.68 -17.40
C ILE A 291 36.19 10.53 -17.26
N SER A 292 37.40 10.79 -16.73
CA SER A 292 38.35 9.71 -16.41
C SER A 292 37.80 8.77 -15.34
N GLU A 293 37.18 9.30 -14.28
CA GLU A 293 36.55 8.46 -13.26
C GLU A 293 35.42 7.59 -13.82
N LYS A 294 34.59 8.16 -14.71
CA LYS A 294 33.51 7.41 -15.36
C LYS A 294 34.06 6.31 -16.27
N ILE A 295 35.16 6.57 -16.98
CA ILE A 295 35.83 5.59 -17.84
C ILE A 295 36.46 4.48 -17.00
N GLU A 296 37.09 4.77 -15.86
CA GLU A 296 37.64 3.76 -14.95
C GLU A 296 36.54 2.93 -14.27
N LYS A 297 35.46 3.56 -13.82
CA LYS A 297 34.26 2.87 -13.30
C LYS A 297 33.62 1.98 -14.37
N PHE A 298 33.68 2.38 -15.64
CA PHE A 298 33.19 1.56 -16.74
C PHE A 298 34.12 0.38 -17.05
N LYS A 299 35.43 0.60 -17.13
CA LYS A 299 36.43 -0.46 -17.36
C LYS A 299 36.40 -1.52 -16.24
N SER A 300 36.31 -1.09 -14.98
CA SER A 300 36.23 -2.01 -13.83
C SER A 300 34.95 -2.83 -13.83
N LYS A 301 33.79 -2.24 -14.18
CA LYS A 301 32.54 -2.98 -14.35
C LYS A 301 32.59 -3.94 -15.54
N PHE A 302 33.19 -3.50 -16.66
CA PHE A 302 33.30 -4.32 -17.86
C PHE A 302 34.18 -5.55 -17.61
N ASN A 303 35.37 -5.36 -17.03
CA ASN A 303 36.27 -6.46 -16.70
C ASN A 303 35.65 -7.45 -15.71
N LYS A 304 34.97 -6.99 -14.65
CA LYS A 304 34.23 -7.90 -13.75
C LYS A 304 33.16 -8.71 -14.47
N SER A 305 32.35 -8.07 -15.31
CA SER A 305 31.29 -8.77 -16.05
C SER A 305 31.82 -9.74 -17.10
N PHE A 306 33.01 -9.44 -17.64
CA PHE A 306 33.67 -10.27 -18.65
C PHE A 306 34.34 -11.48 -18.01
N GLU A 307 35.05 -11.30 -16.89
CA GLU A 307 35.62 -12.38 -16.08
C GLU A 307 34.54 -13.33 -15.56
N GLU A 308 33.41 -12.81 -15.07
CA GLU A 308 32.30 -13.64 -14.56
C GLU A 308 31.58 -14.45 -15.65
N LYS A 309 31.50 -13.95 -16.89
CA LYS A 309 30.77 -14.63 -17.97
C LYS A 309 31.63 -15.53 -18.85
N TYR A 310 32.90 -15.21 -19.03
CA TYR A 310 33.70 -15.80 -20.11
C TYR A 310 35.00 -16.46 -19.63
N LEU A 311 35.44 -16.23 -18.39
CA LEU A 311 36.54 -16.96 -17.78
C LEU A 311 35.99 -18.03 -16.84
N ILE A 312 35.85 -19.24 -17.36
CA ILE A 312 35.65 -20.44 -16.56
C ILE A 312 36.93 -20.64 -15.74
N LYS A 313 36.84 -20.52 -14.41
CA LYS A 313 37.93 -20.92 -13.51
C LYS A 313 38.13 -22.43 -13.63
N GLU A 314 39.37 -22.88 -13.80
CA GLU A 314 39.78 -24.24 -14.21
C GLU A 314 39.39 -25.42 -13.29
N ASP A 315 38.49 -25.29 -12.31
CA ASP A 315 38.30 -26.33 -11.26
C ASP A 315 36.86 -26.78 -10.94
N GLU A 316 35.92 -26.80 -11.90
CA GLU A 316 34.64 -27.52 -11.71
C GLU A 316 34.25 -28.42 -12.90
N GLU A 317 35.09 -29.39 -13.23
CA GLU A 317 34.63 -30.60 -13.93
C GLU A 317 33.75 -31.44 -12.99
N LYS A 318 32.45 -31.09 -12.89
CA LYS A 318 31.48 -32.04 -12.32
C LYS A 318 31.28 -33.20 -13.29
N ASN A 319 31.69 -34.39 -12.85
CA ASN A 319 31.62 -35.62 -13.62
C ASN A 319 30.19 -35.83 -14.17
N PRO A 320 29.99 -35.98 -15.48
CA PRO A 320 28.66 -36.02 -16.11
C PRO A 320 27.75 -37.13 -15.57
N LEU A 321 28.31 -38.17 -14.95
CA LEU A 321 27.55 -39.22 -14.26
C LEU A 321 26.80 -38.70 -13.03
N ASP A 322 27.34 -37.72 -12.32
CA ASP A 322 26.70 -37.17 -11.11
C ASP A 322 25.53 -36.24 -11.48
N LEU A 323 25.63 -35.50 -12.59
CA LEU A 323 24.50 -34.75 -13.16
C LEU A 323 23.34 -35.67 -13.57
N ILE A 324 23.63 -36.87 -14.08
CA ILE A 324 22.62 -37.87 -14.43
C ILE A 324 21.98 -38.47 -13.17
N ARG A 325 22.77 -38.74 -12.11
CA ARG A 325 22.27 -39.23 -10.82
C ARG A 325 21.37 -38.20 -10.14
N GLU A 326 21.74 -36.93 -10.13
CA GLU A 326 20.89 -35.85 -9.60
C GLU A 326 19.58 -35.71 -10.37
N ARG A 327 19.62 -35.79 -11.70
CA ARG A 327 18.39 -35.75 -12.53
C ARG A 327 17.47 -36.94 -12.25
N LYS A 328 18.00 -38.16 -12.09
CA LYS A 328 17.19 -39.33 -11.72
C LYS A 328 16.56 -39.17 -10.34
N SER A 329 17.34 -38.73 -9.35
CA SER A 329 16.85 -38.45 -7.99
C SER A 329 15.72 -37.42 -7.96
N LYS A 330 15.83 -36.32 -8.73
CA LYS A 330 14.77 -35.32 -8.85
C LYS A 330 13.50 -35.88 -9.50
N LYS A 331 13.63 -36.65 -10.58
CA LYS A 331 12.48 -37.30 -11.24
C LYS A 331 11.78 -38.32 -10.34
N ASP A 332 12.52 -39.08 -9.55
CA ASP A 332 11.92 -40.04 -8.60
C ASP A 332 11.18 -39.34 -7.46
N LYS A 333 11.66 -38.18 -7.00
CA LYS A 333 10.97 -37.35 -6.01
C LYS A 333 9.67 -36.76 -6.58
N GLU A 334 9.71 -36.24 -7.81
CA GLU A 334 8.51 -35.75 -8.51
C GLU A 334 7.49 -36.88 -8.71
N TYR A 335 7.93 -38.05 -9.16
CA TYR A 335 7.06 -39.20 -9.35
C TYR A 335 6.41 -39.68 -8.04
N LYS A 336 7.16 -39.73 -6.94
CA LYS A 336 6.60 -40.04 -5.61
C LYS A 336 5.57 -39.00 -5.17
N HIS A 337 5.88 -37.72 -5.35
CA HIS A 337 4.96 -36.63 -5.03
C HIS A 337 3.64 -36.74 -5.83
N PHE A 338 3.72 -37.05 -7.13
CA PHE A 338 2.54 -37.29 -7.96
C PHE A 338 1.76 -38.53 -7.52
N LYS A 339 2.44 -39.63 -7.19
CA LYS A 339 1.79 -40.86 -6.73
C LYS A 339 1.07 -40.69 -5.40
N ASP A 340 1.64 -39.91 -4.47
CA ASP A 340 1.02 -39.62 -3.18
C ASP A 340 -0.17 -38.67 -3.32
N HIS A 341 -0.15 -37.74 -4.28
CA HIS A 341 -1.28 -36.88 -4.61
C HIS A 341 -2.49 -37.68 -5.12
N PHE A 342 -2.27 -38.75 -5.90
CA PHE A 342 -3.33 -39.62 -6.40
C PHE A 342 -3.83 -40.68 -5.41
N LYS A 343 -3.12 -40.92 -4.29
CA LYS A 343 -3.57 -41.83 -3.23
C LYS A 343 -4.36 -41.13 -2.12
N LYS A 344 -4.32 -39.80 -2.07
CA LYS A 344 -5.02 -38.96 -1.07
C LYS A 344 -6.34 -38.36 -1.58
N ASN A 345 -6.61 -38.49 -2.87
CA ASN A 345 -7.93 -38.33 -3.49
C ASN A 345 -8.47 -39.71 -3.85
#